data_AF-A0A8H3J5N2-F1
#
_entry.id   AF-A0A8H3J5N2-F1
#
_cell.length_a   1.000
_cell.length_b   1.000
_cell.length_c   1.000
_cell.angle_alpha   90.00
_cell.angle_beta   90.00
_cell.angle_gamma   90.00
#
_symmetry.space_group_name_H-M   'P 1'
#
loop_
_entity.id
_entity.type
_entity.pdbx_description
1 polymer ?
#
loop_
_entity_poly.entity_id
_entity_poly.type
_entity_poly.pdbx_seq_one_letter_code
_entity_poly.pdbx_strand_id
1 'polypeptide(L)'
;MIAPRDNNDEANLPSKALGATNGHGCSPSISSELTITPQRLHHHSGPINPPEGLSPTRLAGIVGMFTGCGALLALGFFLRLPELIQRGGTSPEQALADSYYVVGILSLILALLCFLGLRNLHGEDEKGWRNLVYGGPNDPPSKISSLKSLAEAVALGLKNPLLGLSYLGGFVARASSVAVSLFIPLFVNAYYISSGLCDETGHNRQDEKTRCREAYILAAELTGVSQLVALLFAPVFGFLADRYRRFNVPLLAAALTGLVGYTGLALLASPQAKGPHGTPWVFVIMALLGISQIGAIVCSLGLLGRSVLGLQAERDLSEPASSDPVARAEDHDSSNIDTAGSIDPSTEDDIRGSAENVPLLQARSSPQNHLKGSIAGVYSLAGGVGILLLTKVGGLLFDKVSPVAPFVMISVFNFLLLAAGIVNGVSAVRIRK
;
A
#
# COMPACT_ATOMS: atom_id res chain seq x y z
N MET A 1 -15.45 86.58 -39.36
CA MET A 1 -14.47 85.90 -40.24
C MET A 1 -13.83 84.82 -39.41
N ILE A 2 -13.69 83.58 -39.93
CA ILE A 2 -13.08 82.42 -39.25
C ILE A 2 -13.89 81.89 -38.04
N ALA A 3 -13.84 80.57 -37.83
CA ALA A 3 -14.80 79.78 -37.04
C ALA A 3 -14.23 79.29 -35.68
N PRO A 4 -15.08 78.79 -34.75
CA PRO A 4 -14.73 78.71 -33.32
C PRO A 4 -14.76 77.28 -32.70
N ARG A 5 -14.16 77.13 -31.49
CA ARG A 5 -14.69 76.48 -30.25
C ARG A 5 -15.20 75.02 -30.30
N ASP A 6 -15.30 74.24 -29.20
CA ASP A 6 -14.87 74.32 -27.78
C ASP A 6 -14.83 72.82 -27.28
N ASN A 7 -13.86 72.31 -26.51
CA ASN A 7 -13.61 72.43 -25.05
C ASN A 7 -14.28 71.31 -24.20
N ASN A 8 -13.65 70.93 -23.07
CA ASN A 8 -14.17 70.14 -21.91
C ASN A 8 -14.46 68.62 -22.07
N ASP A 9 -14.36 67.73 -21.05
CA ASP A 9 -13.59 67.76 -19.78
C ASP A 9 -13.45 66.37 -19.10
N GLU A 10 -12.59 66.35 -18.07
CA GLU A 10 -12.45 65.48 -16.87
C GLU A 10 -13.64 64.59 -16.39
N ALA A 11 -13.44 63.52 -15.60
CA ALA A 11 -12.24 62.76 -15.14
C ALA A 11 -12.65 61.46 -14.39
N ASN A 12 -11.69 60.57 -14.10
CA ASN A 12 -11.31 60.20 -12.70
C ASN A 12 -10.14 59.18 -12.60
N LEU A 13 -9.32 59.34 -11.55
CA LEU A 13 -8.15 58.55 -11.08
C LEU A 13 -8.37 58.27 -9.56
N PRO A 14 -7.45 57.67 -8.75
CA PRO A 14 -6.11 57.06 -8.98
C PRO A 14 -6.17 55.51 -8.81
N SER A 15 -5.19 54.67 -8.45
CA SER A 15 -3.82 54.70 -7.87
C SER A 15 -3.00 53.50 -8.45
N LYS A 16 -1.66 53.32 -8.38
CA LYS A 16 -0.61 53.45 -7.33
C LYS A 16 -0.68 52.39 -6.19
N ALA A 17 0.39 51.68 -5.81
CA ALA A 17 1.75 51.54 -6.36
C ALA A 17 2.51 50.33 -5.73
N LEU A 18 3.80 50.17 -6.11
CA LEU A 18 4.89 49.35 -5.51
C LEU A 18 4.97 47.85 -5.86
N GLY A 19 6.20 47.33 -5.96
CA GLY A 19 6.47 45.87 -5.94
C GLY A 19 7.45 45.27 -6.95
N ALA A 20 8.54 45.94 -7.34
CA ALA A 20 9.56 45.32 -8.22
C ALA A 20 10.61 44.52 -7.42
N THR A 21 10.90 43.27 -7.83
CA THR A 21 12.17 42.57 -7.51
C THR A 21 12.37 41.36 -8.43
N ASN A 22 13.62 41.01 -8.72
CA ASN A 22 13.96 39.93 -9.66
C ASN A 22 13.79 38.54 -9.03
N GLY A 23 13.08 37.64 -9.71
CA GLY A 23 13.08 36.21 -9.44
C GLY A 23 13.93 35.47 -10.48
N HIS A 24 14.83 34.59 -10.05
CA HIS A 24 15.68 33.81 -10.96
C HIS A 24 14.86 32.80 -11.78
N GLY A 25 15.13 32.73 -13.09
CA GLY A 25 14.50 31.74 -13.96
C GLY A 25 14.89 30.32 -13.57
N CYS A 26 13.90 29.52 -13.16
CA CYS A 26 14.08 28.09 -12.92
C CYS A 26 13.74 27.32 -14.21
N SER A 27 14.64 26.46 -14.67
CA SER A 27 14.41 25.65 -15.88
C SER A 27 13.33 24.60 -15.60
N PRO A 28 12.33 24.41 -16.49
CA PRO A 28 11.27 23.43 -16.27
C PRO A 28 11.84 22.01 -16.36
N SER A 29 11.71 21.23 -15.27
CA SER A 29 12.08 19.82 -15.28
C SER A 29 11.03 19.00 -16.04
N ILE A 30 11.50 18.25 -17.04
CA ILE A 30 10.67 17.55 -18.03
C ILE A 30 10.17 16.22 -17.43
N SER A 31 9.28 16.31 -16.42
CA SER A 31 8.85 15.16 -15.62
C SER A 31 7.35 15.15 -15.25
N SER A 32 6.55 16.09 -15.75
CA SER A 32 5.14 16.27 -15.33
C SER A 32 4.09 16.00 -16.43
N GLU A 33 4.50 15.84 -17.70
CA GLU A 33 3.60 15.49 -18.81
C GLU A 33 3.92 14.08 -19.34
N LEU A 34 3.28 13.04 -18.80
CA LEU A 34 2.88 11.85 -19.59
C LEU A 34 1.82 10.94 -18.91
N THR A 35 0.73 11.50 -18.38
CA THR A 35 -0.48 10.70 -18.07
C THR A 35 -1.43 10.72 -19.27
N ILE A 36 -1.05 10.03 -20.34
CA ILE A 36 -1.85 9.95 -21.57
C ILE A 36 -2.70 8.67 -21.57
N THR A 37 -4.02 8.86 -21.59
CA THR A 37 -5.03 7.80 -21.70
C THR A 37 -4.89 7.04 -23.03
N PRO A 38 -4.96 5.69 -23.05
CA PRO A 38 -4.76 4.91 -24.28
C PRO A 38 -5.98 4.95 -25.22
N GLN A 39 -6.12 6.03 -25.98
CA GLN A 39 -7.17 6.18 -27.02
C GLN A 39 -6.64 6.59 -28.41
N ARG A 40 -5.32 6.63 -28.64
CA ARG A 40 -4.73 6.96 -29.96
C ARG A 40 -3.59 6.06 -30.44
N LEU A 41 -3.45 4.84 -29.91
CA LEU A 41 -2.39 3.90 -30.33
C LEU A 41 -2.91 2.73 -31.20
N HIS A 42 -3.66 3.05 -32.25
CA HIS A 42 -3.98 2.11 -33.33
C HIS A 42 -3.54 2.67 -34.68
N HIS A 43 -2.23 2.57 -34.97
CA HIS A 43 -1.64 2.24 -36.28
C HIS A 43 -0.11 2.39 -36.23
N HIS A 44 0.60 1.41 -35.66
CA HIS A 44 1.97 1.03 -36.05
C HIS A 44 2.35 -0.31 -35.38
N SER A 45 2.78 -1.30 -36.17
CA SER A 45 3.11 -2.63 -35.67
C SER A 45 4.59 -2.73 -35.27
N GLY A 46 4.91 -2.25 -34.06
CA GLY A 46 6.25 -2.33 -33.47
C GLY A 46 6.24 -2.85 -32.03
N PRO A 47 7.37 -3.33 -31.50
CA PRO A 47 7.46 -3.83 -30.12
C PRO A 47 7.39 -2.67 -29.10
N ILE A 48 6.19 -2.40 -28.59
CA ILE A 48 5.94 -1.35 -27.61
C ILE A 48 6.59 -1.70 -26.27
N ASN A 49 7.61 -0.93 -25.87
CA ASN A 49 8.01 -0.83 -24.47
C ASN A 49 6.99 0.06 -23.72
N PRO A 50 6.41 -0.38 -22.59
CA PRO A 50 5.48 0.46 -21.82
C PRO A 50 6.21 1.62 -21.13
N PRO A 51 5.53 2.76 -20.88
CA PRO A 51 6.15 3.96 -20.30
C PRO A 51 6.63 3.75 -18.86
N GLU A 52 7.64 4.52 -18.45
CA GLU A 52 8.41 4.33 -17.21
C GLU A 52 7.71 4.77 -15.90
N GLY A 53 6.41 4.50 -15.76
CA GLY A 53 5.72 4.63 -14.48
C GLY A 53 6.26 3.65 -13.44
N LEU A 54 6.50 4.11 -12.21
CA LEU A 54 6.89 3.23 -11.11
C LEU A 54 5.79 2.19 -10.87
N SER A 55 6.11 0.90 -11.03
CA SER A 55 5.09 -0.14 -10.91
C SER A 55 4.51 -0.24 -9.49
N PRO A 56 3.27 -0.74 -9.31
CA PRO A 56 2.69 -0.96 -7.99
C PRO A 56 3.56 -1.83 -7.07
N THR A 57 4.43 -2.68 -7.63
CA THR A 57 5.36 -3.53 -6.89
C THR A 57 6.60 -2.76 -6.40
N ARG A 58 7.10 -1.78 -7.17
CA ARG A 58 8.17 -0.87 -6.71
C ARG A 58 7.65 0.07 -5.61
N LEU A 59 6.44 0.62 -5.81
CA LEU A 59 5.75 1.44 -4.80
C LEU A 59 5.51 0.65 -3.50
N ALA A 60 5.06 -0.60 -3.60
CA ALA A 60 4.93 -1.49 -2.44
C ALA A 60 6.26 -1.71 -1.69
N GLY A 61 7.39 -1.81 -2.41
CA GLY A 61 8.72 -1.88 -1.81
C GLY A 61 9.10 -0.63 -1.03
N ILE A 62 8.82 0.56 -1.57
CA ILE A 62 9.05 1.85 -0.90
C ILE A 62 8.18 1.97 0.36
N VAL A 63 6.88 1.64 0.27
CA VAL A 63 5.97 1.61 1.43
C VAL A 63 6.45 0.62 2.50
N GLY A 64 6.94 -0.56 2.09
CA GLY A 64 7.54 -1.54 2.99
C GLY A 64 8.78 -1.02 3.71
N MET A 65 9.67 -0.31 3.00
CA MET A 65 10.87 0.31 3.56
C MET A 65 10.53 1.38 4.61
N PHE A 66 9.59 2.29 4.32
CA PHE A 66 9.13 3.28 5.30
C PHE A 66 8.44 2.65 6.51
N THR A 67 7.68 1.56 6.31
CA THR A 67 7.07 0.78 7.39
C THR A 67 8.14 0.18 8.31
N GLY A 68 9.19 -0.43 7.74
CA GLY A 68 10.33 -0.95 8.50
C GLY A 68 11.12 0.13 9.24
N CYS A 69 11.32 1.30 8.61
CA CYS A 69 11.96 2.46 9.24
C CYS A 69 11.17 2.95 10.45
N GLY A 70 9.83 3.04 10.35
CA GLY A 70 8.95 3.37 11.47
C GLY A 70 9.04 2.38 12.63
N ALA A 71 9.20 1.08 12.35
CA ALA A 71 9.40 0.06 13.38
C ALA A 71 10.74 0.22 14.11
N LEU A 72 11.84 0.51 13.39
CA LEU A 72 13.14 0.79 14.01
C LEU A 72 13.13 2.09 14.83
N LEU A 73 12.41 3.12 14.36
CA LEU A 73 12.22 4.37 15.11
C LEU A 73 11.42 4.13 16.40
N ALA A 74 10.39 3.27 16.37
CA ALA A 74 9.64 2.90 17.57
C ALA A 74 10.49 2.14 18.59
N LEU A 75 11.33 1.19 18.14
CA LEU A 75 12.29 0.45 18.98
C LEU A 75 13.39 1.37 19.55
N GLY A 76 13.93 2.28 18.74
CA GLY A 76 15.06 3.13 19.11
C GLY A 76 14.69 4.35 19.95
N PHE A 77 13.49 4.92 19.74
CA PHE A 77 13.06 6.18 20.35
C PHE A 77 11.79 6.03 21.21
N PHE A 78 10.65 5.62 20.64
CA PHE A 78 9.38 5.63 21.40
C PHE A 78 9.40 4.68 22.61
N LEU A 79 9.99 3.49 22.51
CA LEU A 79 10.13 2.56 23.64
C LEU A 79 11.10 3.05 24.73
N ARG A 80 11.95 4.04 24.44
CA ARG A 80 12.83 4.70 25.43
C ARG A 80 12.25 6.00 25.98
N LEU A 81 11.19 6.53 25.36
CA LEU A 81 10.60 7.82 25.73
C LEU A 81 10.14 7.90 27.20
N PRO A 82 9.51 6.85 27.80
CA PRO A 82 9.16 6.89 29.22
C PRO A 82 10.39 6.96 30.13
N GLU A 83 11.46 6.21 29.83
CA GLU A 83 12.71 6.29 30.61
C GLU A 83 13.37 7.66 30.50
N LEU A 84 13.37 8.27 29.31
CA LEU A 84 13.96 9.58 29.07
C LEU A 84 13.23 10.68 29.86
N ILE A 85 11.89 10.61 29.93
CA ILE A 85 11.06 11.53 30.71
C ILE A 85 11.24 11.26 32.22
N GLN A 86 11.23 10.00 32.65
CA GLN A 86 11.44 9.63 34.06
C GLN A 86 12.82 10.08 34.60
N ARG A 87 13.86 10.06 33.77
CA ARG A 87 15.19 10.64 34.12
C ARG A 87 15.17 12.16 34.34
N GLY A 88 14.13 12.86 33.87
CA GLY A 88 13.86 14.26 34.19
C GLY A 88 13.25 14.49 35.57
N GLY A 89 12.96 13.44 36.34
CA GLY A 89 12.37 13.51 37.68
C GLY A 89 10.86 13.29 37.74
N THR A 90 10.20 13.05 36.61
CA THR A 90 8.75 12.78 36.54
C THR A 90 8.40 11.40 37.10
N SER A 91 7.20 11.24 37.68
CA SER A 91 6.74 9.92 38.16
C SER A 91 6.55 8.92 37.00
N PRO A 92 6.65 7.59 37.24
CA PRO A 92 6.57 6.60 36.16
C PRO A 92 5.23 6.61 35.40
N GLU A 93 4.13 6.89 36.09
CA GLU A 93 2.78 6.95 35.51
C GLU A 93 2.63 8.17 34.59
N GLN A 94 3.11 9.33 35.04
CA GLN A 94 3.13 10.56 34.23
C GLN A 94 4.07 10.43 33.03
N ALA A 95 5.29 9.91 33.22
CA ALA A 95 6.23 9.69 32.13
C ALA A 95 5.70 8.75 31.03
N LEU A 96 4.86 7.78 31.40
CA LEU A 96 4.15 6.93 30.46
C LEU A 96 3.01 7.68 29.76
N ALA A 97 2.20 8.46 30.48
CA ALA A 97 1.13 9.28 29.90
C ALA A 97 1.66 10.33 28.91
N ASP A 98 2.73 11.05 29.29
CA ASP A 98 3.42 12.04 28.46
C ASP A 98 3.96 11.39 27.17
N SER A 99 4.50 10.16 27.27
CA SER A 99 4.94 9.39 26.10
C SER A 99 3.78 9.09 25.13
N TYR A 100 2.59 8.75 25.65
CA TYR A 100 1.39 8.59 24.82
C TYR A 100 0.91 9.92 24.21
N TYR A 101 0.97 11.03 24.95
CA TYR A 101 0.61 12.36 24.41
C TYR A 101 1.53 12.77 23.26
N VAL A 102 2.85 12.52 23.35
CA VAL A 102 3.81 12.79 22.25
C VAL A 102 3.46 11.98 21.00
N VAL A 103 3.16 10.69 21.12
CA VAL A 103 2.75 9.85 19.98
C VAL A 103 1.39 10.26 19.42
N GLY A 104 0.46 10.71 20.28
CA GLY A 104 -0.83 11.28 19.88
C GLY A 104 -0.69 12.57 19.07
N ILE A 105 0.14 13.51 19.54
CA ILE A 105 0.42 14.78 18.83
C ILE A 105 1.08 14.50 17.47
N LEU A 106 2.07 13.60 17.41
CA LEU A 106 2.68 13.19 16.14
C LEU A 106 1.65 12.57 15.18
N SER A 107 0.71 11.77 15.70
CA SER A 107 -0.37 11.18 14.91
C SER A 107 -1.34 12.24 14.36
N LEU A 108 -1.64 13.29 15.13
CA LEU A 108 -2.44 14.44 14.67
C LEU A 108 -1.71 15.26 13.59
N ILE A 109 -0.39 15.46 13.74
CA ILE A 109 0.44 16.13 12.72
C ILE A 109 0.43 15.32 11.42
N LEU A 110 0.61 14.00 11.49
CA LEU A 110 0.54 13.12 10.31
C LEU A 110 -0.86 13.14 9.68
N ALA A 111 -1.93 13.12 10.48
CA ALA A 111 -3.30 13.24 9.98
C ALA A 111 -3.54 14.57 9.25
N LEU A 112 -3.03 15.69 9.79
CA LEU A 112 -3.11 17.01 9.15
C LEU A 112 -2.30 17.04 7.84
N LEU A 113 -1.08 16.49 7.83
CA LEU A 113 -0.25 16.41 6.63
C LEU A 113 -0.90 15.56 5.53
N CYS A 114 -1.50 14.42 5.87
CA CYS A 114 -2.30 13.63 4.92
C CYS A 114 -3.55 14.39 4.44
N PHE A 115 -4.27 15.08 5.34
CA PHE A 115 -5.46 15.86 5.00
C PHE A 115 -5.17 17.06 4.09
N LEU A 116 -3.97 17.65 4.17
CA LEU A 116 -3.53 18.74 3.29
C LEU A 116 -2.90 18.21 2.00
N GLY A 117 -2.06 17.17 2.07
CA GLY A 117 -1.30 16.63 0.94
C GLY A 117 -2.03 15.63 0.04
N LEU A 118 -3.16 15.07 0.49
CA LEU A 118 -4.03 14.18 -0.29
C LEU A 118 -5.36 14.87 -0.69
N ARG A 119 -5.35 16.19 -0.83
CA ARG A 119 -6.48 16.95 -1.38
C ARG A 119 -6.38 17.12 -2.88
N ASN A 120 -7.53 17.12 -3.54
CA ASN A 120 -7.69 17.43 -4.97
C ASN A 120 -6.81 16.55 -5.89
N LEU A 121 -6.71 15.26 -5.61
CA LEU A 121 -6.16 14.30 -6.57
C LEU A 121 -7.13 14.15 -7.76
N HIS A 122 -6.59 14.10 -8.98
CA HIS A 122 -7.38 13.90 -10.20
C HIS A 122 -8.23 12.61 -10.11
N GLY A 123 -9.53 12.72 -10.35
CA GLY A 123 -10.46 11.59 -10.20
C GLY A 123 -10.99 11.38 -8.77
N GLU A 124 -10.88 12.40 -7.91
CA GLU A 124 -11.51 12.45 -6.59
C GLU A 124 -12.64 13.48 -6.48
N ASP A 125 -13.04 14.10 -7.60
CA ASP A 125 -14.00 15.21 -7.68
C ASP A 125 -15.40 14.85 -7.13
N GLU A 126 -15.78 13.56 -7.16
CA GLU A 126 -17.02 13.04 -6.58
C GLU A 126 -16.90 12.63 -5.09
N LYS A 127 -15.69 12.64 -4.48
CA LYS A 127 -15.44 12.14 -3.12
C LYS A 127 -15.67 13.21 -2.03
N GLY A 128 -16.81 13.88 -2.10
CA GLY A 128 -17.23 14.88 -1.10
C GLY A 128 -17.90 14.27 0.14
N TRP A 129 -17.73 14.92 1.30
CA TRP A 129 -18.48 14.60 2.53
C TRP A 129 -20.01 14.71 2.31
N ARG A 130 -20.45 15.57 1.38
CA ARG A 130 -21.86 15.68 0.95
C ARG A 130 -22.37 14.38 0.33
N ASN A 131 -21.58 13.75 -0.56
CA ASN A 131 -21.97 12.55 -1.28
C ASN A 131 -21.98 11.33 -0.35
N LEU A 132 -21.12 11.31 0.68
CA LEU A 132 -21.13 10.28 1.74
C LEU A 132 -22.43 10.29 2.58
N VAL A 133 -23.06 11.46 2.76
CA VAL A 133 -24.22 11.65 3.65
C VAL A 133 -25.55 11.66 2.89
N TYR A 134 -25.59 12.22 1.68
CA TYR A 134 -26.84 12.41 0.91
C TYR A 134 -26.97 11.48 -0.30
N GLY A 135 -25.89 10.84 -0.76
CA GLY A 135 -25.83 10.15 -2.05
C GLY A 135 -25.81 11.12 -3.25
N GLY A 136 -25.42 10.64 -4.42
CA GLY A 136 -25.61 11.40 -5.66
C GLY A 136 -27.10 11.45 -6.03
N PRO A 137 -27.61 12.55 -6.61
CA PRO A 137 -29.03 12.65 -7.01
C PRO A 137 -29.43 11.67 -8.13
N ASN A 138 -28.45 11.02 -8.77
CA ASN A 138 -28.64 9.98 -9.79
C ASN A 138 -28.17 8.58 -9.34
N ASP A 139 -27.72 8.40 -8.08
CA ASP A 139 -27.36 7.08 -7.57
C ASP A 139 -28.61 6.23 -7.38
N PRO A 140 -28.76 5.06 -8.03
CA PRO A 140 -29.76 4.09 -7.59
C PRO A 140 -29.40 3.67 -6.15
N PRO A 141 -30.40 3.48 -5.25
CA PRO A 141 -30.15 3.36 -3.81
C PRO A 141 -29.19 2.19 -3.51
N SER A 142 -27.93 2.53 -3.25
CA SER A 142 -26.78 1.62 -3.23
C SER A 142 -26.69 0.78 -1.94
N LYS A 143 -27.85 0.33 -1.45
CA LYS A 143 -28.04 -0.70 -0.42
C LYS A 143 -27.58 -2.10 -0.86
N ILE A 144 -26.60 -2.18 -1.78
CA ILE A 144 -25.72 -3.34 -1.88
C ILE A 144 -24.90 -3.34 -0.58
N SER A 145 -25.44 -4.05 0.43
CA SER A 145 -24.81 -4.18 1.75
C SER A 145 -23.31 -4.44 1.59
N SER A 146 -22.47 -3.70 2.29
CA SER A 146 -21.01 -3.76 2.16
C SER A 146 -20.47 -5.18 2.38
N LEU A 147 -21.20 -6.01 3.14
CA LEU A 147 -20.93 -7.43 3.34
C LEU A 147 -21.09 -8.26 2.06
N LYS A 148 -22.04 -7.91 1.17
CA LYS A 148 -22.21 -8.53 -0.14
C LYS A 148 -21.05 -8.19 -1.08
N SER A 149 -20.63 -6.92 -1.13
CA SER A 149 -19.44 -6.49 -1.90
C SER A 149 -18.16 -7.16 -1.39
N LEU A 150 -18.04 -7.32 -0.07
CA LEU A 150 -16.93 -8.05 0.56
C LEU A 150 -16.96 -9.55 0.22
N ALA A 151 -18.13 -10.19 0.30
CA ALA A 151 -18.31 -11.59 -0.08
C ALA A 151 -18.04 -11.84 -1.58
N GLU A 152 -18.42 -10.90 -2.45
CA GLU A 152 -18.08 -10.93 -3.88
C GLU A 152 -16.56 -10.84 -4.09
N ALA A 153 -15.87 -9.95 -3.37
CA ALA A 153 -14.40 -9.86 -3.41
C ALA A 153 -13.71 -11.13 -2.88
N VAL A 154 -14.24 -11.79 -1.83
CA VAL A 154 -13.77 -13.11 -1.37
C VAL A 154 -13.98 -14.16 -2.47
N ALA A 155 -15.18 -14.26 -3.04
CA ALA A 155 -15.49 -15.22 -4.09
C ALA A 155 -14.64 -15.00 -5.36
N LEU A 156 -14.33 -13.75 -5.69
CA LEU A 156 -13.43 -13.39 -6.79
C LEU A 156 -11.97 -13.77 -6.47
N GLY A 157 -11.52 -13.61 -5.23
CA GLY A 157 -10.20 -14.08 -4.78
C GLY A 157 -10.05 -15.60 -4.78
N LEU A 158 -11.14 -16.34 -4.56
CA LEU A 158 -11.15 -17.80 -4.69
C LEU A 158 -11.15 -18.27 -6.16
N LYS A 159 -11.67 -17.46 -7.10
CA LYS A 159 -11.69 -17.76 -8.55
C LYS A 159 -10.41 -17.32 -9.26
N ASN A 160 -9.88 -16.14 -8.94
CA ASN A 160 -8.69 -15.59 -9.59
C ASN A 160 -7.44 -15.95 -8.77
N PRO A 161 -6.56 -16.85 -9.27
CA PRO A 161 -5.43 -17.36 -8.50
C PRO A 161 -4.38 -16.30 -8.13
N LEU A 162 -4.30 -15.21 -8.91
CA LEU A 162 -3.39 -14.09 -8.62
C LEU A 162 -3.88 -13.27 -7.42
N LEU A 163 -5.19 -13.02 -7.37
CA LEU A 163 -5.84 -12.31 -6.27
C LEU A 163 -5.82 -13.15 -4.99
N GLY A 164 -6.18 -14.44 -5.07
CA GLY A 164 -6.13 -15.38 -3.94
C GLY A 164 -4.72 -15.54 -3.36
N LEU A 165 -3.68 -15.60 -4.21
CA LEU A 165 -2.28 -15.62 -3.76
C LEU A 165 -1.87 -14.30 -3.08
N SER A 166 -2.46 -13.16 -3.47
CA SER A 166 -2.25 -11.88 -2.76
C SER A 166 -2.88 -11.90 -1.35
N TYR A 167 -4.09 -12.46 -1.20
CA TYR A 167 -4.76 -12.61 0.10
C TYR A 167 -4.00 -13.57 1.04
N LEU A 168 -3.57 -14.73 0.53
CA LEU A 168 -2.77 -15.69 1.31
C LEU A 168 -1.40 -15.10 1.68
N GLY A 169 -0.74 -14.39 0.75
CA GLY A 169 0.50 -13.68 1.04
C GLY A 169 0.32 -12.61 2.13
N GLY A 170 -0.77 -11.84 2.09
CA GLY A 170 -1.12 -10.84 3.11
C GLY A 170 -1.39 -11.45 4.49
N PHE A 171 -2.05 -12.61 4.54
CA PHE A 171 -2.24 -13.42 5.76
C PHE A 171 -0.89 -13.83 6.37
N VAL A 172 0.02 -14.45 5.59
CA VAL A 172 1.34 -14.89 6.09
C VAL A 172 2.23 -13.71 6.47
N ALA A 173 2.20 -12.63 5.69
CA ALA A 173 2.94 -11.39 5.96
C ALA A 173 2.58 -10.78 7.32
N ARG A 174 1.28 -10.68 7.63
CA ARG A 174 0.81 -10.11 8.90
C ARG A 174 1.01 -11.05 10.09
N ALA A 175 0.82 -12.36 9.91
CA ALA A 175 1.22 -13.35 10.91
C ALA A 175 2.72 -13.28 11.22
N SER A 176 3.58 -13.13 10.20
CA SER A 176 5.05 -13.08 10.35
C SER A 176 5.50 -11.88 11.16
N SER A 177 4.87 -10.72 10.94
CA SER A 177 5.13 -9.53 11.74
C SER A 177 4.85 -9.73 13.23
N VAL A 178 3.84 -10.52 13.60
CA VAL A 178 3.47 -10.81 15.00
C VAL A 178 4.32 -11.94 15.58
N ALA A 179 4.69 -12.94 14.78
CA ALA A 179 5.66 -13.96 15.20
C ALA A 179 6.97 -13.30 15.66
N VAL A 180 7.49 -12.35 14.86
CA VAL A 180 8.72 -11.62 15.18
C VAL A 180 8.53 -10.62 16.33
N SER A 181 7.46 -9.82 16.36
CA SER A 181 7.34 -8.73 17.36
C SER A 181 6.83 -9.17 18.74
N LEU A 182 6.14 -10.31 18.84
CA LEU A 182 5.50 -10.77 20.08
C LEU A 182 6.00 -12.14 20.52
N PHE A 183 6.05 -13.13 19.63
CA PHE A 183 6.44 -14.49 20.02
C PHE A 183 7.95 -14.67 20.23
N ILE A 184 8.82 -13.93 19.54
CA ILE A 184 10.27 -13.96 19.82
C ILE A 184 10.58 -13.45 21.24
N PRO A 185 10.10 -12.27 21.70
CA PRO A 185 10.28 -11.86 23.09
C PRO A 185 9.69 -12.84 24.12
N LEU A 186 8.50 -13.39 23.87
CA LEU A 186 7.90 -14.38 24.76
C LEU A 186 8.74 -15.66 24.86
N PHE A 187 9.24 -16.18 23.72
CA PHE A 187 10.11 -17.36 23.69
C PHE A 187 11.41 -17.14 24.46
N VAL A 188 12.08 -16.01 24.26
CA VAL A 188 13.33 -15.67 24.98
C VAL A 188 13.07 -15.54 26.49
N ASN A 189 12.03 -14.82 26.89
CA ASN A 189 11.68 -14.64 28.30
C ASN A 189 11.30 -15.98 28.97
N ALA A 190 10.45 -16.79 28.32
CA ALA A 190 10.06 -18.10 28.83
C ALA A 190 11.25 -19.06 28.95
N TYR A 191 12.19 -19.03 28.00
CA TYR A 191 13.44 -19.81 28.08
C TYR A 191 14.29 -19.38 29.30
N TYR A 192 14.52 -18.08 29.49
CA TYR A 192 15.33 -17.59 30.62
C TYR A 192 14.70 -17.90 31.98
N ILE A 193 13.38 -17.75 32.11
CA ILE A 193 12.63 -18.07 33.32
C ILE A 193 12.66 -19.58 33.61
N SER A 194 12.33 -20.42 32.63
CA SER A 194 12.29 -21.89 32.82
C SER A 194 13.68 -22.52 33.02
N SER A 195 14.75 -21.88 32.53
CA SER A 195 16.13 -22.31 32.73
C SER A 195 16.76 -21.79 34.03
N GLY A 196 16.06 -20.95 34.82
CA GLY A 196 16.61 -20.35 36.04
C GLY A 196 17.74 -19.33 35.78
N LEU A 197 17.76 -18.70 34.61
CA LEU A 197 18.83 -17.80 34.14
C LEU A 197 18.57 -16.31 34.46
N CYS A 198 17.47 -15.99 35.13
CA CYS A 198 17.20 -14.64 35.62
C CYS A 198 17.90 -14.41 36.96
N ASP A 199 18.64 -13.31 37.09
CA ASP A 199 19.48 -13.03 38.25
C ASP A 199 18.64 -12.52 39.44
N GLU A 200 18.55 -13.36 40.48
CA GLU A 200 17.84 -13.06 41.74
C GLU A 200 18.65 -12.18 42.70
N THR A 201 19.94 -11.91 42.44
CA THR A 201 20.84 -11.23 43.41
C THR A 201 20.61 -9.71 43.56
N GLY A 202 19.69 -9.14 42.79
CA GLY A 202 19.27 -7.74 42.89
C GLY A 202 18.53 -7.43 44.20
N HIS A 203 19.26 -7.00 45.23
CA HIS A 203 18.78 -6.82 46.60
C HIS A 203 17.62 -5.81 46.83
N ASN A 204 17.12 -5.11 45.80
CA ASN A 204 16.03 -4.14 45.87
C ASN A 204 14.74 -4.67 45.19
N ARG A 205 13.71 -4.91 46.00
CA ARG A 205 12.44 -5.58 45.64
C ARG A 205 11.47 -4.84 44.72
N GLN A 206 11.84 -3.70 44.11
CA GLN A 206 10.87 -2.77 43.50
C GLN A 206 10.80 -2.74 41.96
N ASP A 207 11.78 -3.29 41.24
CA ASP A 207 11.73 -3.38 39.77
C ASP A 207 11.64 -4.83 39.27
N GLU A 208 10.42 -5.32 39.06
CA GLU A 208 10.17 -6.61 38.43
C GLU A 208 10.71 -6.67 36.98
N LYS A 209 10.83 -5.51 36.32
CA LYS A 209 11.51 -5.33 35.02
C LYS A 209 13.00 -5.66 35.06
N THR A 210 13.66 -5.59 36.22
CA THR A 210 15.12 -5.75 36.33
C THR A 210 15.54 -7.23 36.46
N ARG A 211 14.68 -8.10 37.01
CA ARG A 211 14.99 -9.52 37.30
C ARG A 211 15.47 -10.34 36.08
N CYS A 212 14.96 -10.06 34.89
CA CYS A 212 15.33 -10.76 33.65
C CYS A 212 15.92 -9.82 32.58
N ARG A 213 16.74 -8.83 32.98
CA ARG A 213 17.27 -7.79 32.06
C ARG A 213 18.02 -8.36 30.85
N GLU A 214 18.76 -9.46 31.00
CA GLU A 214 19.45 -10.12 29.89
C GLU A 214 18.48 -10.66 28.82
N ALA A 215 17.40 -11.30 29.25
CA ALA A 215 16.37 -11.85 28.36
C ALA A 215 15.73 -10.74 27.52
N TYR A 216 15.45 -9.59 28.13
CA TYR A 216 14.93 -8.41 27.43
C TYR A 216 15.92 -7.85 26.39
N ILE A 217 17.21 -7.76 26.74
CA ILE A 217 18.26 -7.30 25.81
C ILE A 217 18.38 -8.27 24.62
N LEU A 218 18.48 -9.57 24.87
CA LEU A 218 18.57 -10.59 23.81
C LEU A 218 17.31 -10.60 22.93
N ALA A 219 16.11 -10.48 23.52
CA ALA A 219 14.86 -10.37 22.77
C ALA A 219 14.85 -9.14 21.85
N ALA A 220 15.34 -7.99 22.33
CA ALA A 220 15.46 -6.77 21.54
C ALA A 220 16.52 -6.89 20.42
N GLU A 221 17.66 -7.54 20.68
CA GLU A 221 18.70 -7.81 19.68
C GLU A 221 18.19 -8.72 18.56
N LEU A 222 17.58 -9.87 18.90
CA LEU A 222 17.05 -10.83 17.91
C LEU A 222 15.94 -10.20 17.04
N THR A 223 15.02 -9.47 17.68
CA THR A 223 13.93 -8.76 16.99
C THR A 223 14.49 -7.63 16.11
N GLY A 224 15.47 -6.87 16.62
CA GLY A 224 16.12 -5.78 15.91
C GLY A 224 16.89 -6.23 14.67
N VAL A 225 17.64 -7.33 14.76
CA VAL A 225 18.32 -7.93 13.60
C VAL A 225 17.32 -8.35 12.52
N SER A 226 16.20 -8.98 12.91
CA SER A 226 15.14 -9.34 11.95
C SER A 226 14.55 -8.12 11.24
N GLN A 227 14.26 -7.03 11.96
CA GLN A 227 13.69 -5.83 11.34
C GLN A 227 14.71 -5.01 10.54
N LEU A 228 15.99 -5.01 10.93
CA LEU A 228 17.08 -4.40 10.16
C LEU A 228 17.28 -5.10 8.81
N VAL A 229 17.34 -6.44 8.82
CA VAL A 229 17.45 -7.23 7.58
C VAL A 229 16.18 -7.08 6.73
N ALA A 230 14.99 -7.05 7.35
CA ALA A 230 13.75 -6.75 6.64
C ALA A 230 13.79 -5.39 5.92
N LEU A 231 14.28 -4.33 6.58
CA LEU A 231 14.41 -3.00 5.97
C LEU A 231 15.38 -3.03 4.77
N LEU A 232 16.56 -3.64 4.92
CA LEU A 232 17.57 -3.75 3.86
C LEU A 232 17.05 -4.52 2.63
N PHE A 233 16.23 -5.56 2.84
CA PHE A 233 15.66 -6.36 1.76
C PHE A 233 14.34 -5.80 1.17
N ALA A 234 13.70 -4.79 1.79
CA ALA A 234 12.49 -4.16 1.26
C ALA A 234 12.63 -3.64 -0.19
N PRO A 235 13.63 -2.81 -0.55
CA PRO A 235 13.83 -2.38 -1.93
C PRO A 235 14.25 -3.54 -2.85
N VAL A 236 15.00 -4.51 -2.33
CA VAL A 236 15.45 -5.70 -3.08
C VAL A 236 14.23 -6.51 -3.54
N PHE A 237 13.29 -6.83 -2.65
CA PHE A 237 12.05 -7.52 -3.03
C PHE A 237 11.15 -6.66 -3.93
N GLY A 238 11.08 -5.34 -3.73
CA GLY A 238 10.35 -4.43 -4.62
C GLY A 238 10.83 -4.48 -6.06
N PHE A 239 12.16 -4.51 -6.26
CA PHE A 239 12.79 -4.67 -7.57
C PHE A 239 12.65 -6.10 -8.12
N LEU A 240 12.95 -7.13 -7.31
CA LEU A 240 12.87 -8.53 -7.72
C LEU A 240 11.44 -8.93 -8.14
N ALA A 241 10.41 -8.54 -7.38
CA ALA A 241 9.03 -8.88 -7.69
C ALA A 241 8.47 -8.12 -8.91
N ASP A 242 9.06 -6.97 -9.25
CA ASP A 242 8.80 -6.26 -10.50
C ASP A 242 9.51 -6.90 -11.71
N ARG A 243 10.75 -7.38 -11.53
CA ARG A 243 11.53 -8.03 -12.59
C ARG A 243 11.07 -9.47 -12.88
N TYR A 244 10.81 -10.25 -11.84
CA TYR A 244 10.48 -11.68 -11.90
C TYR A 244 8.98 -11.92 -11.68
N ARG A 245 8.13 -11.19 -12.42
CA ARG A 245 6.66 -11.31 -12.39
C ARG A 245 6.13 -12.69 -12.80
N ARG A 246 6.88 -13.46 -13.60
CA ARG A 246 6.51 -14.83 -14.03
C ARG A 246 6.63 -15.78 -12.84
N PHE A 247 5.59 -16.59 -12.62
CA PHE A 247 5.48 -17.55 -11.51
C PHE A 247 5.64 -16.96 -10.09
N ASN A 248 5.70 -15.62 -9.96
CA ASN A 248 5.86 -14.89 -8.71
C ASN A 248 7.05 -15.38 -7.85
N VAL A 249 8.17 -15.74 -8.50
CA VAL A 249 9.35 -16.39 -7.87
C VAL A 249 9.83 -15.72 -6.57
N PRO A 250 9.86 -14.38 -6.42
CA PRO A 250 10.30 -13.76 -5.17
C PRO A 250 9.38 -14.02 -3.97
N LEU A 251 8.07 -14.23 -4.20
CA LEU A 251 7.14 -14.66 -3.14
C LEU A 251 7.44 -16.11 -2.72
N LEU A 252 7.76 -16.99 -3.69
CA LEU A 252 8.17 -18.38 -3.40
C LEU A 252 9.47 -18.40 -2.60
N ALA A 253 10.43 -17.55 -2.95
CA ALA A 253 11.70 -17.40 -2.22
C ALA A 253 11.45 -16.93 -0.77
N ALA A 254 10.61 -15.91 -0.56
CA ALA A 254 10.26 -15.41 0.78
C ALA A 254 9.48 -16.43 1.63
N ALA A 255 8.60 -17.23 1.00
CA ALA A 255 7.90 -18.32 1.67
C ALA A 255 8.86 -19.47 2.03
N LEU A 256 9.83 -19.78 1.16
CA LEU A 256 10.86 -20.79 1.43
C LEU A 256 11.82 -20.35 2.54
N THR A 257 12.29 -19.10 2.55
CA THR A 257 13.14 -18.61 3.67
C THR A 257 12.36 -18.56 4.98
N GLY A 258 11.05 -18.32 4.94
CA GLY A 258 10.17 -18.40 6.11
C GLY A 258 10.03 -19.83 6.63
N LEU A 259 9.71 -20.77 5.74
CA LEU A 259 9.62 -22.20 6.04
C LEU A 259 10.92 -22.72 6.67
N VAL A 260 12.08 -22.40 6.08
CA VAL A 260 13.39 -22.78 6.62
C VAL A 260 13.69 -22.07 7.94
N GLY A 261 13.48 -20.75 8.02
CA GLY A 261 13.79 -19.94 9.19
C GLY A 261 12.95 -20.31 10.42
N TYR A 262 11.62 -20.34 10.30
CA TYR A 262 10.74 -20.67 11.42
C TYR A 262 10.86 -22.14 11.86
N THR A 263 11.17 -23.06 10.94
CA THR A 263 11.48 -24.45 11.31
C THR A 263 12.83 -24.54 12.03
N GLY A 264 13.86 -23.85 11.53
CA GLY A 264 15.16 -23.77 12.18
C GLY A 264 15.08 -23.18 13.59
N LEU A 265 14.24 -22.18 13.80
CA LEU A 265 13.93 -21.62 15.12
C LEU A 265 13.20 -22.61 16.03
N ALA A 266 12.20 -23.33 15.50
CA ALA A 266 11.44 -24.32 16.28
C ALA A 266 12.27 -25.55 16.69
N LEU A 267 13.36 -25.82 15.97
CA LEU A 267 14.34 -26.87 16.28
C LEU A 267 15.52 -26.36 17.14
N LEU A 268 15.56 -25.08 17.49
CA LEU A 268 16.70 -24.47 18.16
C LEU A 268 16.64 -24.72 19.68
N ALA A 269 17.63 -25.45 20.22
CA ALA A 269 17.66 -25.87 21.63
C ALA A 269 17.82 -24.72 22.64
N SER A 270 18.41 -23.58 22.23
CA SER A 270 18.41 -22.36 23.05
C SER A 270 18.39 -21.10 22.16
N PRO A 271 17.78 -19.99 22.60
CA PRO A 271 17.84 -18.70 21.91
C PRO A 271 19.17 -17.95 22.13
N GLN A 272 20.07 -18.45 22.98
CA GLN A 272 21.28 -17.74 23.36
C GLN A 272 22.28 -17.66 22.21
N ALA A 273 22.82 -16.46 21.94
CA ALA A 273 23.92 -16.27 21.01
C ALA A 273 25.30 -16.65 21.60
N LYS A 274 25.42 -16.68 22.94
CA LYS A 274 26.65 -16.95 23.70
C LYS A 274 26.29 -17.74 24.97
N GLY A 275 27.04 -18.79 25.29
CA GLY A 275 26.82 -19.65 26.46
C GLY A 275 27.16 -21.11 26.17
N PRO A 276 27.16 -22.02 27.17
CA PRO A 276 27.51 -23.44 26.98
C PRO A 276 26.63 -24.20 25.98
N HIS A 277 25.41 -23.72 25.76
CA HIS A 277 24.44 -24.25 24.79
C HIS A 277 23.96 -23.18 23.79
N GLY A 278 24.64 -22.02 23.75
CA GLY A 278 24.30 -20.91 22.86
C GLY A 278 24.94 -21.07 21.49
N THR A 279 24.26 -20.63 20.43
CA THR A 279 24.79 -20.66 19.06
C THR A 279 24.55 -19.33 18.33
N PRO A 280 25.56 -18.76 17.64
CA PRO A 280 25.39 -17.52 16.88
C PRO A 280 24.48 -17.70 15.64
N TRP A 281 24.18 -18.94 15.27
CA TRP A 281 23.22 -19.29 14.20
C TRP A 281 21.82 -18.71 14.43
N VAL A 282 21.44 -18.39 15.68
CA VAL A 282 20.19 -17.70 15.98
C VAL A 282 20.04 -16.39 15.19
N PHE A 283 21.12 -15.62 14.98
CA PHE A 283 21.05 -14.38 14.18
C PHE A 283 20.84 -14.63 12.68
N VAL A 284 21.36 -15.74 12.15
CA VAL A 284 21.12 -16.15 10.75
C VAL A 284 19.67 -16.58 10.56
N ILE A 285 19.11 -17.27 11.56
CA ILE A 285 17.68 -17.61 11.61
C ILE A 285 16.83 -16.33 11.65
N MET A 286 17.14 -15.37 12.53
CA MET A 286 16.42 -14.08 12.58
C MET A 286 16.52 -13.28 11.27
N ALA A 287 17.64 -13.34 10.56
CA ALA A 287 17.78 -12.73 9.24
C ALA A 287 16.85 -13.39 8.20
N LEU A 288 16.70 -14.72 8.21
CA LEU A 288 15.77 -15.45 7.34
C LEU A 288 14.30 -15.11 7.65
N LEU A 289 13.95 -14.94 8.93
CA LEU A 289 12.64 -14.46 9.37
C LEU A 289 12.35 -13.05 8.81
N GLY A 290 13.31 -12.12 8.91
CA GLY A 290 13.21 -10.78 8.36
C GLY A 290 13.02 -10.75 6.83
N ILE A 291 13.84 -11.51 6.10
CA ILE A 291 13.75 -11.71 4.65
C ILE A 291 12.36 -12.25 4.26
N SER A 292 11.87 -13.24 4.99
CA SER A 292 10.54 -13.83 4.74
C SER A 292 9.42 -12.83 4.98
N GLN A 293 9.42 -12.15 6.14
CA GLN A 293 8.41 -11.18 6.52
C GLN A 293 8.28 -10.07 5.47
N ILE A 294 9.39 -9.43 5.08
CA ILE A 294 9.33 -8.32 4.11
C ILE A 294 9.03 -8.81 2.69
N GLY A 295 9.59 -9.96 2.30
CA GLY A 295 9.34 -10.54 0.99
C GLY A 295 7.87 -10.90 0.79
N ALA A 296 7.23 -11.46 1.83
CA ALA A 296 5.79 -11.67 1.85
C ALA A 296 5.02 -10.35 1.72
N ILE A 297 5.29 -9.35 2.58
CA ILE A 297 4.61 -8.03 2.58
C ILE A 297 4.67 -7.37 1.19
N VAL A 298 5.87 -7.22 0.63
CA VAL A 298 6.09 -6.45 -0.61
C VAL A 298 5.55 -7.21 -1.81
N CYS A 299 5.75 -8.52 -1.89
CA CYS A 299 5.22 -9.32 -2.98
C CYS A 299 3.69 -9.41 -2.94
N SER A 300 3.08 -9.64 -1.77
CA SER A 300 1.61 -9.76 -1.68
C SER A 300 0.90 -8.46 -2.05
N LEU A 301 1.41 -7.31 -1.61
CA LEU A 301 0.88 -6.00 -1.98
C LEU A 301 1.08 -5.70 -3.48
N GLY A 302 2.24 -6.07 -4.05
CA GLY A 302 2.49 -5.98 -5.48
C GLY A 302 1.56 -6.87 -6.34
N LEU A 303 1.21 -8.07 -5.84
CA LEU A 303 0.23 -8.96 -6.47
C LEU A 303 -1.19 -8.40 -6.37
N LEU A 304 -1.57 -7.83 -5.24
CA LEU A 304 -2.87 -7.18 -5.05
C LEU A 304 -3.06 -6.08 -6.10
N GLY A 305 -2.11 -5.14 -6.20
CA GLY A 305 -2.15 -4.07 -7.21
C GLY A 305 -2.21 -4.58 -8.65
N ARG A 306 -1.41 -5.62 -8.98
CA ARG A 306 -1.46 -6.29 -10.29
C ARG A 306 -2.83 -6.91 -10.58
N SER A 307 -3.44 -7.59 -9.60
CA SER A 307 -4.74 -8.24 -9.78
C SER A 307 -5.89 -7.23 -9.91
N VAL A 308 -5.88 -6.15 -9.13
CA VAL A 308 -6.86 -5.06 -9.24
C VAL A 308 -6.79 -4.39 -10.62
N LEU A 309 -5.60 -4.18 -11.18
CA LEU A 309 -5.43 -3.63 -12.53
C LEU A 309 -5.83 -4.62 -13.64
N GLY A 310 -5.50 -5.91 -13.50
CA GLY A 310 -5.90 -6.95 -14.47
C GLY A 310 -7.43 -7.10 -14.56
N LEU A 311 -8.12 -7.11 -13.41
CA LEU A 311 -9.57 -7.20 -13.32
C LEU A 311 -10.32 -5.96 -13.85
N GLN A 312 -9.62 -4.83 -14.05
CA GLN A 312 -10.17 -3.68 -14.79
C GLN A 312 -10.08 -3.96 -16.29
N ALA A 313 -8.88 -4.24 -16.81
CA ALA A 313 -8.68 -4.52 -18.24
C ALA A 313 -9.53 -5.69 -18.78
N GLU A 314 -9.71 -6.77 -18.01
CA GLU A 314 -10.62 -7.87 -18.38
C GLU A 314 -12.09 -7.42 -18.46
N ARG A 315 -12.51 -6.47 -17.63
CA ARG A 315 -13.89 -5.92 -17.63
C ARG A 315 -14.10 -4.91 -18.75
N ASP A 316 -13.12 -4.03 -18.98
CA ASP A 316 -13.17 -3.00 -20.03
C ASP A 316 -13.21 -3.64 -21.45
N LEU A 317 -12.69 -4.87 -21.62
CA LEU A 317 -12.86 -5.69 -22.83
C LEU A 317 -14.16 -6.51 -22.86
N SER A 318 -14.89 -6.62 -21.74
CA SER A 318 -16.08 -7.47 -21.59
C SER A 318 -17.41 -6.71 -21.59
N GLU A 319 -17.41 -5.38 -21.44
CA GLU A 319 -18.58 -4.56 -21.76
C GLU A 319 -18.66 -4.42 -23.30
N PRO A 320 -19.65 -5.01 -23.99
CA PRO A 320 -19.83 -4.77 -25.42
C PRO A 320 -20.21 -3.30 -25.61
N ALA A 321 -19.57 -2.63 -26.57
CA ALA A 321 -20.00 -1.30 -26.99
C ALA A 321 -21.45 -1.38 -27.50
N SER A 322 -22.40 -0.89 -26.70
CA SER A 322 -23.84 -0.99 -26.98
C SER A 322 -24.24 0.02 -28.05
N SER A 323 -23.99 -0.36 -29.30
CA SER A 323 -24.48 0.36 -30.48
C SER A 323 -25.98 0.10 -30.67
N ASP A 324 -26.82 1.01 -30.20
CA ASP A 324 -28.25 1.05 -30.52
C ASP A 324 -28.55 2.15 -31.55
N PRO A 325 -28.49 1.87 -32.87
CA PRO A 325 -28.96 2.79 -33.90
C PRO A 325 -30.45 2.53 -34.20
N VAL A 326 -31.36 3.08 -33.38
CA VAL A 326 -32.82 2.99 -33.62
C VAL A 326 -33.41 4.37 -33.85
N ALA A 327 -33.74 4.66 -35.11
CA ALA A 327 -34.37 5.91 -35.51
C ALA A 327 -35.91 5.82 -35.48
N ARG A 328 -36.54 6.82 -34.86
CA ARG A 328 -37.88 7.39 -35.08
C ARG A 328 -38.12 8.46 -34.00
N ALA A 329 -38.91 9.52 -34.20
CA ALA A 329 -39.30 10.31 -35.38
C ALA A 329 -40.27 11.38 -34.83
N GLU A 330 -40.16 12.63 -35.26
CA GLU A 330 -41.30 13.55 -35.50
C GLU A 330 -40.80 14.87 -36.10
N ASP A 331 -41.73 15.62 -36.70
CA ASP A 331 -41.46 16.63 -37.71
C ASP A 331 -40.92 17.97 -37.16
N HIS A 332 -40.17 18.70 -38.01
CA HIS A 332 -40.74 19.96 -38.49
C HIS A 332 -40.19 20.40 -39.86
N ASP A 333 -41.08 21.01 -40.65
CA ASP A 333 -40.86 21.49 -42.02
C ASP A 333 -40.23 22.90 -42.08
N SER A 334 -39.27 23.11 -42.99
CA SER A 334 -39.18 24.33 -43.82
C SER A 334 -38.05 24.28 -44.88
N SER A 335 -38.38 23.83 -46.10
CA SER A 335 -38.04 24.45 -47.39
C SER A 335 -36.62 25.02 -47.74
N ASN A 336 -36.02 24.41 -48.77
CA ASN A 336 -35.66 25.04 -50.08
C ASN A 336 -34.28 25.66 -50.44
N ILE A 337 -33.82 25.23 -51.64
CA ILE A 337 -33.10 25.96 -52.74
C ILE A 337 -31.55 26.03 -52.76
N ASP A 338 -30.97 25.08 -53.51
CA ASP A 338 -30.07 25.21 -54.69
C ASP A 338 -28.95 26.26 -54.75
N THR A 339 -27.70 25.83 -55.05
CA THR A 339 -27.07 25.92 -56.42
C THR A 339 -25.56 25.58 -56.44
N ALA A 340 -25.12 24.94 -57.53
CA ALA A 340 -23.83 24.30 -57.85
C ALA A 340 -22.50 25.10 -57.84
N GLY A 341 -21.38 24.35 -57.79
CA GLY A 341 -20.01 24.73 -58.27
C GLY A 341 -18.98 25.10 -57.18
N SER A 342 -17.67 24.87 -57.33
CA SER A 342 -16.89 24.07 -58.30
C SER A 342 -15.45 23.76 -57.80
N ILE A 343 -14.79 22.79 -58.46
CA ILE A 343 -13.35 22.41 -58.48
C ILE A 343 -12.41 23.67 -58.47
N ASP A 344 -11.22 23.76 -57.85
CA ASP A 344 -10.01 22.87 -57.76
C ASP A 344 -9.16 23.16 -56.46
N PRO A 345 -8.03 22.45 -56.15
CA PRO A 345 -7.28 22.59 -54.88
C PRO A 345 -5.93 23.34 -54.95
N SER A 346 -5.51 23.97 -53.83
CA SER A 346 -4.08 24.19 -53.50
C SER A 346 -3.83 24.77 -52.08
N THR A 347 -2.63 24.48 -51.55
CA THR A 347 -1.88 25.24 -50.53
C THR A 347 -2.23 25.06 -49.04
N GLU A 348 -1.19 24.85 -48.23
CA GLU A 348 -1.18 24.84 -46.76
C GLU A 348 -0.86 26.24 -46.21
N ASP A 349 -1.47 26.66 -45.09
CA ASP A 349 -0.75 27.15 -43.89
C ASP A 349 -1.66 27.77 -42.80
N ASP A 350 -1.32 27.42 -41.55
CA ASP A 350 -1.48 28.12 -40.26
C ASP A 350 -2.76 28.90 -39.80
N ILE A 351 -3.32 28.35 -38.70
CA ILE A 351 -3.59 29.03 -37.40
C ILE A 351 -4.92 29.79 -37.15
N ARG A 352 -5.40 29.64 -35.89
CA ARG A 352 -6.45 30.39 -35.13
C ARG A 352 -7.93 30.16 -35.50
N GLY A 353 -8.47 29.08 -34.93
CA GLY A 353 -9.37 29.18 -33.76
C GLY A 353 -10.81 29.67 -33.94
N SER A 354 -11.76 28.78 -33.61
CA SER A 354 -12.77 29.07 -32.60
C SER A 354 -13.12 27.79 -31.84
N ALA A 355 -13.69 27.91 -30.64
CA ALA A 355 -14.19 26.77 -29.86
C ALA A 355 -15.71 26.89 -29.74
N GLU A 356 -16.46 25.94 -30.28
CA GLU A 356 -17.86 25.75 -29.90
C GLU A 356 -18.30 24.27 -29.97
N ASN A 357 -18.93 23.82 -28.89
CA ASN A 357 -20.14 23.00 -28.89
C ASN A 357 -20.17 21.72 -29.75
N VAL A 358 -19.36 20.73 -29.38
CA VAL A 358 -19.78 19.31 -29.48
C VAL A 358 -20.17 18.85 -28.08
N PRO A 359 -21.41 18.40 -27.82
CA PRO A 359 -21.80 17.94 -26.50
C PRO A 359 -21.03 16.66 -26.15
N LEU A 360 -20.22 16.73 -25.09
CA LEU A 360 -19.60 15.53 -24.53
C LEU A 360 -20.70 14.58 -24.09
N LEU A 361 -20.84 13.45 -24.81
CA LEU A 361 -21.71 12.33 -24.44
C LEU A 361 -21.20 11.70 -23.14
N GLN A 362 -21.60 12.33 -22.04
CA GLN A 362 -21.68 11.87 -20.66
C GLN A 362 -20.95 10.54 -20.45
N ALA A 363 -19.63 10.61 -20.24
CA ALA A 363 -18.78 9.46 -19.97
C ALA A 363 -19.28 8.74 -18.73
N ARG A 364 -20.10 7.71 -18.96
CA ARG A 364 -21.00 7.10 -17.97
C ARG A 364 -20.17 6.58 -16.80
N SER A 365 -20.36 7.18 -15.62
CA SER A 365 -19.65 6.80 -14.39
C SER A 365 -20.04 5.37 -13.98
N SER A 366 -19.29 4.42 -14.52
CA SER A 366 -19.52 2.98 -14.36
C SER A 366 -19.17 2.54 -12.93
N PRO A 367 -19.78 1.45 -12.41
CA PRO A 367 -19.68 1.04 -11.00
C PRO A 367 -18.32 0.43 -10.60
N GLN A 368 -17.22 0.93 -11.18
CA GLN A 368 -15.88 0.35 -11.09
C GLN A 368 -15.19 0.55 -9.74
N ASN A 369 -15.49 1.62 -9.00
CA ASN A 369 -14.72 1.98 -7.79
C ASN A 369 -15.06 1.15 -6.53
N HIS A 370 -16.31 0.69 -6.38
CA HIS A 370 -16.79 0.02 -5.16
C HIS A 370 -16.06 -1.32 -4.89
N LEU A 371 -15.79 -2.12 -5.93
CA LEU A 371 -15.14 -3.42 -5.80
C LEU A 371 -13.63 -3.30 -5.51
N LYS A 372 -12.96 -2.22 -5.97
CA LYS A 372 -11.53 -1.96 -5.70
C LYS A 372 -11.29 -1.81 -4.18
N GLY A 373 -12.15 -1.03 -3.51
CA GLY A 373 -12.14 -0.90 -2.05
C GLY A 373 -12.45 -2.21 -1.32
N SER A 374 -13.45 -2.96 -1.79
CA SER A 374 -13.80 -4.27 -1.22
C SER A 374 -12.65 -5.28 -1.32
N ILE A 375 -11.95 -5.32 -2.46
CA ILE A 375 -10.77 -6.18 -2.69
C ILE A 375 -9.63 -5.85 -1.71
N ALA A 376 -9.32 -4.56 -1.50
CA ALA A 376 -8.33 -4.13 -0.51
C ALA A 376 -8.78 -4.40 0.95
N GLY A 377 -10.09 -4.33 1.20
CA GLY A 377 -10.72 -4.73 2.45
C GLY A 377 -10.51 -6.22 2.75
N VAL A 378 -10.76 -7.11 1.79
CA VAL A 378 -10.54 -8.56 1.95
C VAL A 378 -9.06 -8.90 2.17
N TYR A 379 -8.13 -8.25 1.45
CA TYR A 379 -6.68 -8.39 1.70
C TYR A 379 -6.31 -8.03 3.15
N SER A 380 -6.87 -6.92 3.64
CA SER A 380 -6.64 -6.44 5.01
C SER A 380 -7.28 -7.36 6.05
N LEU A 381 -8.47 -7.88 5.76
CA LEU A 381 -9.17 -8.87 6.58
C LEU A 381 -8.39 -10.19 6.66
N ALA A 382 -7.86 -10.70 5.55
CA ALA A 382 -7.02 -11.89 5.53
C ALA A 382 -5.75 -11.69 6.40
N GLY A 383 -5.13 -10.51 6.31
CA GLY A 383 -4.05 -10.10 7.23
C GLY A 383 -4.48 -10.11 8.70
N GLY A 384 -5.66 -9.56 9.01
CA GLY A 384 -6.24 -9.55 10.36
C GLY A 384 -6.57 -10.95 10.90
N VAL A 385 -7.07 -11.85 10.05
CA VAL A 385 -7.27 -13.27 10.39
C VAL A 385 -5.94 -13.95 10.71
N GLY A 386 -4.86 -13.65 9.98
CA GLY A 386 -3.52 -14.16 10.29
C GLY A 386 -3.03 -13.72 11.68
N ILE A 387 -3.27 -12.47 12.05
CA ILE A 387 -2.97 -11.92 13.39
C ILE A 387 -3.81 -12.59 14.47
N LEU A 388 -5.14 -12.65 14.30
CA LEU A 388 -6.06 -13.24 15.28
C LEU A 388 -5.79 -14.73 15.48
N LEU A 389 -5.56 -15.47 14.39
CA LEU A 389 -5.26 -16.90 14.44
C LEU A 389 -3.95 -17.14 15.19
N LEU A 390 -2.85 -16.46 14.82
CA LEU A 390 -1.56 -16.64 15.47
C LEU A 390 -1.58 -16.18 16.94
N THR A 391 -2.25 -15.08 17.29
CA THR A 391 -2.33 -14.62 18.68
C THR A 391 -3.18 -15.55 19.56
N LYS A 392 -4.37 -15.98 19.10
CA LYS A 392 -5.25 -16.86 19.90
C LYS A 392 -4.79 -18.32 19.90
N VAL A 393 -4.58 -18.91 18.73
CA VAL A 393 -4.22 -20.34 18.63
C VAL A 393 -2.75 -20.53 18.95
N GLY A 394 -1.86 -19.66 18.44
CA GLY A 394 -0.44 -19.70 18.79
C GLY A 394 -0.20 -19.42 20.27
N GLY A 395 -0.90 -18.45 20.89
CA GLY A 395 -0.84 -18.24 22.34
C GLY A 395 -1.24 -19.49 23.14
N LEU A 396 -2.39 -20.09 22.81
CA LEU A 396 -2.83 -21.34 23.45
C LEU A 396 -1.86 -22.52 23.22
N LEU A 397 -1.20 -22.58 22.07
CA LEU A 397 -0.15 -23.56 21.76
C LEU A 397 1.15 -23.32 22.53
N PHE A 398 1.53 -22.05 22.74
CA PHE A 398 2.66 -21.63 23.56
C PHE A 398 2.46 -22.09 25.02
N ASP A 399 1.29 -21.80 25.58
CA ASP A 399 0.94 -22.10 26.97
C ASP A 399 0.74 -23.60 27.26
N LYS A 400 0.21 -24.37 26.29
CA LYS A 400 -0.24 -25.77 26.52
C LYS A 400 0.55 -26.86 25.79
N VAL A 401 1.34 -26.52 24.77
CA VAL A 401 2.04 -27.53 23.94
C VAL A 401 3.55 -27.34 24.03
N SER A 402 4.06 -26.18 23.63
CA SER A 402 5.46 -25.78 23.87
C SER A 402 5.71 -24.32 23.47
N PRO A 403 6.71 -23.65 24.06
CA PRO A 403 7.11 -22.30 23.65
C PRO A 403 7.51 -22.15 22.17
N VAL A 404 7.84 -23.24 21.47
CA VAL A 404 8.19 -23.23 20.03
C VAL A 404 7.00 -23.47 19.09
N ALA A 405 5.85 -23.91 19.61
CA ALA A 405 4.68 -24.25 18.80
C ALA A 405 4.14 -23.10 17.90
N PRO A 406 4.19 -21.80 18.29
CA PRO A 406 3.84 -20.70 17.39
C PRO A 406 4.73 -20.61 16.14
N PHE A 407 6.01 -20.99 16.25
CA PHE A 407 6.94 -20.97 15.12
C PHE A 407 6.68 -22.13 14.15
N VAL A 408 6.30 -23.31 14.68
CA VAL A 408 5.82 -24.44 13.85
C VAL A 408 4.53 -24.04 13.10
N MET A 409 3.58 -23.40 13.79
CA MET A 409 2.32 -22.94 13.21
C MET A 409 2.53 -21.97 12.03
N ILE A 410 3.46 -21.02 12.14
CA ILE A 410 3.75 -20.10 11.02
C ILE A 410 4.69 -20.69 9.96
N SER A 411 5.51 -21.69 10.29
CA SER A 411 6.21 -22.52 9.31
C SER A 411 5.20 -23.21 8.38
N VAL A 412 4.12 -23.79 8.94
CA VAL A 412 3.00 -24.35 8.14
C VAL A 412 2.35 -23.29 7.24
N PHE A 413 2.17 -22.05 7.70
CA PHE A 413 1.61 -20.99 6.86
C PHE A 413 2.53 -20.61 5.69
N ASN A 414 3.84 -20.58 5.91
CA ASN A 414 4.82 -20.38 4.86
C ASN A 414 4.85 -21.55 3.87
N PHE A 415 4.73 -22.80 4.34
CA PHE A 415 4.56 -23.97 3.49
C PHE A 415 3.30 -23.91 2.63
N LEU A 416 2.15 -23.52 3.20
CA LEU A 416 0.89 -23.37 2.45
C LEU A 416 0.98 -22.28 1.37
N LEU A 417 1.63 -21.15 1.68
CA LEU A 417 1.90 -20.08 0.70
C LEU A 417 2.83 -20.54 -0.42
N LEU A 418 3.90 -21.27 -0.08
CA LEU A 418 4.85 -21.85 -1.04
C LEU A 418 4.13 -22.85 -1.96
N ALA A 419 3.34 -23.77 -1.39
CA ALA A 419 2.58 -24.78 -2.13
C ALA A 419 1.54 -24.15 -3.07
N ALA A 420 0.73 -23.20 -2.58
CA ALA A 420 -0.25 -22.49 -3.40
C ALA A 420 0.42 -21.71 -4.55
N GLY A 421 1.55 -21.05 -4.27
CA GLY A 421 2.35 -20.37 -5.29
C GLY A 421 2.90 -21.31 -6.37
N ILE A 422 3.41 -22.49 -5.98
CA ILE A 422 3.89 -23.52 -6.91
C ILE A 422 2.74 -24.09 -7.76
N VAL A 423 1.59 -24.42 -7.16
CA VAL A 423 0.40 -24.91 -7.88
C VAL A 423 -0.09 -23.91 -8.91
N ASN A 424 -0.16 -22.62 -8.54
CA ASN A 424 -0.49 -21.54 -9.47
C ASN A 424 0.55 -21.41 -10.59
N GLY A 425 1.83 -21.56 -10.27
CA GLY A 425 2.92 -21.53 -11.26
C GLY A 425 2.84 -22.67 -12.28
N VAL A 426 2.68 -23.91 -11.81
CA VAL A 426 2.58 -25.11 -12.66
C VAL A 426 1.32 -25.06 -13.54
N SER A 427 0.19 -24.59 -12.99
CA SER A 427 -1.06 -24.44 -13.74
C SER A 427 -0.91 -23.45 -14.90
N ALA A 428 -0.21 -22.33 -14.68
CA ALA A 428 0.11 -21.35 -15.72
C ALA A 428 1.08 -21.86 -16.81
N VAL A 429 1.86 -22.91 -16.54
CA VAL A 429 2.64 -23.64 -17.57
C VAL A 429 1.73 -24.60 -18.35
N ARG A 430 0.87 -25.37 -17.66
CA ARG A 430 0.02 -26.39 -18.29
C ARG A 430 -0.99 -25.79 -19.28
N ILE A 431 -1.52 -24.60 -19.01
CA ILE A 431 -2.47 -23.89 -19.91
C ILE A 431 -1.80 -23.36 -21.19
N ARG A 432 -0.46 -23.41 -21.29
CA ARG A 432 0.34 -22.95 -22.45
C ARG A 432 0.97 -24.09 -23.27
N LYS A 433 0.52 -25.33 -23.06
CA LYS A 433 0.90 -26.52 -23.82
C LYS A 433 -0.35 -27.23 -24.32
#